data_AF-A0A5C4UKT8-F1
#
_entry.id   AF-A0A5C4UKT8-F1
#
_cell.length_a   1.000
_cell.length_b   1.000
_cell.length_c   1.000
_cell.angle_alpha   90.00
_cell.angle_beta   90.00
_cell.angle_gamma   90.00
#
_symmetry.space_group_name_H-M   'P 1'
#
loop_
_entity.id
_entity.type
_entity.pdbx_description
1 polymer ?
#
loop_
_entity_poly.entity_id
_entity_poly.type
_entity_poly.pdbx_seq_one_letter_code
_entity_poly.pdbx_strand_id
1 'polypeptide(L)'
;MRIKMQIEGIAGGYQLRLTESQYGLLVNSLSALTEMIDDEMGLEVVLGGSGGDLRNLLERAERAVAGSRLILNVRREEIHGIYALLVSLPEFFLSEETYYWRVGAFRENSKALAVGIVSAVSEIEFRPQ
;
A
#
# COMPACT_ATOMS: atom_id res chain seq x y z
N MET A 1 13.91 -4.91 -8.99
CA MET A 1 13.16 -6.19 -8.87
C MET A 1 11.66 -5.99 -9.19
N ARG A 2 10.96 -6.92 -9.87
CA ARG A 2 9.50 -6.79 -10.14
C ARG A 2 8.71 -7.68 -9.16
N ILE A 3 8.03 -7.09 -8.19
CA ILE A 3 7.13 -7.82 -7.28
C ILE A 3 5.83 -8.09 -8.03
N LYS A 4 5.49 -9.36 -8.25
CA LYS A 4 4.21 -9.74 -8.85
C LYS A 4 3.10 -9.58 -7.80
N MET A 5 2.42 -8.45 -7.87
CA MET A 5 1.21 -8.19 -7.12
C MET A 5 0.05 -9.02 -7.69
N GLN A 6 -0.71 -9.65 -6.80
CA GLN A 6 -1.95 -10.33 -7.17
C GLN A 6 -3.09 -9.36 -6.90
N ILE A 7 -3.55 -8.68 -7.96
CA ILE A 7 -4.73 -7.82 -7.93
C ILE A 7 -5.76 -8.41 -8.88
N GLU A 8 -7.00 -8.49 -8.41
CA GLU A 8 -8.17 -8.87 -9.19
C GLU A 8 -9.15 -7.68 -9.22
N GLY A 9 -9.78 -7.39 -10.36
CA GLY A 9 -10.86 -6.42 -10.42
C GLY A 9 -12.15 -7.01 -9.84
N ILE A 10 -12.84 -6.26 -8.99
CA ILE A 10 -14.12 -6.66 -8.38
C ILE A 10 -15.17 -5.56 -8.59
N ALA A 11 -16.44 -5.87 -8.33
CA ALA A 11 -17.50 -4.87 -8.38
C ALA A 11 -17.19 -3.73 -7.39
N GLY A 12 -16.94 -2.52 -7.92
CA GLY A 12 -16.66 -1.33 -7.12
C GLY A 12 -15.19 -1.12 -6.71
N GLY A 13 -14.24 -1.92 -7.20
CA GLY A 13 -12.82 -1.70 -6.90
C GLY A 13 -11.89 -2.85 -7.25
N TYR A 14 -10.94 -3.12 -6.35
CA TYR A 14 -9.91 -4.14 -6.54
C TYR A 14 -9.80 -5.03 -5.30
N GLN A 15 -9.48 -6.30 -5.51
CA GLN A 15 -9.07 -7.22 -4.46
C GLN A 15 -7.55 -7.44 -4.54
N LEU A 16 -6.84 -7.08 -3.48
CA LEU A 16 -5.41 -7.30 -3.33
C LEU A 16 -5.17 -8.58 -2.53
N ARG A 17 -4.26 -9.43 -3.00
CA ARG A 17 -3.77 -10.61 -2.28
C ARG A 17 -2.32 -10.44 -1.89
N LEU A 18 -2.13 -9.98 -0.66
CA LEU A 18 -0.83 -9.61 -0.09
C LEU A 18 -0.18 -10.78 0.61
N THR A 19 1.16 -10.88 0.55
CA THR A 19 1.92 -11.70 1.51
C THR A 19 1.96 -11.01 2.88
N GLU A 20 2.29 -11.76 3.94
CA GLU A 20 2.49 -11.16 5.27
C GLU A 20 3.54 -10.03 5.24
N SER A 21 4.61 -10.19 4.47
CA SER A 21 5.64 -9.16 4.30
C SER A 21 5.13 -7.90 3.58
N GLN A 22 4.29 -8.04 2.55
CA GLN A 22 3.70 -6.90 1.84
C GLN A 22 2.69 -6.17 2.73
N TYR A 23 1.89 -6.92 3.49
CA TYR A 23 0.96 -6.33 4.44
C TYR A 23 1.70 -5.63 5.59
N GLY A 24 2.73 -6.25 6.16
CA GLY A 24 3.58 -5.64 7.18
C GLY A 24 4.26 -4.36 6.69
N LEU A 25 4.72 -4.35 5.43
CA LEU A 25 5.25 -3.15 4.80
C LEU A 25 4.21 -2.01 4.78
N LEU A 26 2.96 -2.28 4.41
CA LEU A 26 1.90 -1.26 4.39
C LEU A 26 1.56 -0.75 5.79
N VAL A 27 1.39 -1.66 6.76
CA VAL A 27 1.08 -1.30 8.15
C VAL A 27 2.18 -0.45 8.76
N ASN A 28 3.44 -0.90 8.66
CA ASN A 28 4.56 -0.17 9.23
C ASN A 28 4.80 1.15 8.51
N SER A 29 4.58 1.19 7.19
CA SER A 29 4.68 2.45 6.43
C SER A 29 3.65 3.46 6.89
N LEU A 30 2.40 3.04 7.08
CA LEU A 30 1.34 3.92 7.55
C LEU A 30 1.62 4.40 8.97
N SER A 31 2.03 3.50 9.88
CA SER A 31 2.42 3.87 11.25
C SER A 31 3.53 4.93 11.24
N ALA A 32 4.60 4.66 10.49
CA ALA A 32 5.71 5.58 10.36
C ALA A 32 5.27 6.96 9.85
N LEU A 33 4.44 7.01 8.81
CA LEU A 33 3.94 8.28 8.27
C LEU A 33 3.10 9.05 9.29
N THR A 34 2.18 8.36 9.98
CA THR A 34 1.31 8.98 11.01
C THR A 34 2.07 9.42 12.26
N GLU A 35 3.27 8.90 12.50
CA GLU A 35 4.16 9.38 13.57
C GLU A 35 5.01 10.58 13.13
N MET A 36 5.20 10.79 11.82
CA MET A 36 5.97 11.90 11.27
C MET A 36 5.11 13.11 10.91
N ILE A 37 3.85 12.87 10.59
CA ILE A 37 2.85 13.89 10.26
C ILE A 37 1.73 13.74 11.28
N ASP A 38 1.66 14.69 12.21
CA ASP A 38 0.76 14.65 13.36
C ASP A 38 -0.59 15.33 13.10
N ASP A 39 -0.73 16.01 11.96
CA ASP A 39 -1.96 16.70 11.57
C ASP A 39 -2.66 16.03 10.37
N GLU A 40 -3.99 16.05 10.40
CA GLU A 40 -4.84 15.42 9.39
C GLU A 40 -4.65 16.04 8.00
N MET A 41 -4.41 17.35 7.93
CA MET A 41 -4.22 18.07 6.67
C MET A 41 -2.92 17.66 5.98
N GLY A 42 -1.83 17.50 6.73
CA GLY A 42 -0.57 16.97 6.22
C GLY A 42 -0.72 15.56 5.67
N LEU A 43 -1.48 14.70 6.35
CA LEU A 43 -1.77 13.34 5.88
C LEU A 43 -2.60 13.35 4.59
N GLU A 44 -3.62 14.20 4.50
CA GLU A 44 -4.41 14.39 3.27
C GLU A 44 -3.56 14.91 2.10
N VAL A 45 -2.61 15.82 2.35
CA VAL A 45 -1.70 16.31 1.31
C VAL A 45 -0.84 15.17 0.74
N VAL A 46 -0.37 14.26 1.61
CA VAL A 46 0.50 13.15 1.19
C VAL A 46 -0.27 12.00 0.55
N LEU A 47 -1.41 11.63 1.13
CA LEU A 47 -2.15 10.41 0.78
C LEU A 47 -3.40 10.68 -0.08
N GLY A 48 -3.73 11.96 -0.29
CA GLY A 48 -4.99 12.40 -0.87
C GLY A 48 -6.15 12.31 0.12
N GLY A 49 -7.37 12.61 -0.34
CA GLY A 49 -8.59 12.58 0.49
C GLY A 49 -8.95 11.20 1.08
N SER A 50 -8.25 10.14 0.68
CA SER A 50 -8.38 8.79 1.26
C SER A 50 -7.43 8.57 2.44
N GLY A 51 -6.52 9.51 2.72
CA GLY A 51 -5.42 9.37 3.67
C GLY A 51 -5.85 9.04 5.09
N GLY A 52 -6.91 9.69 5.57
CA GLY A 52 -7.48 9.46 6.89
C GLY A 52 -8.06 8.04 7.08
N ASP A 53 -8.45 7.38 5.98
CA ASP A 53 -9.15 6.09 6.02
C ASP A 53 -8.27 4.88 5.73
N LEU A 54 -6.97 5.07 5.43
CA LEU A 54 -6.05 3.96 5.14
C LEU A 54 -5.82 3.05 6.36
N ARG A 55 -5.93 3.58 7.58
CA ARG A 55 -5.83 2.76 8.80
C ARG A 55 -7.01 1.80 8.88
N ASN A 56 -8.22 2.33 8.78
CA ASN A 56 -9.46 1.55 8.74
C ASN A 56 -9.42 0.52 7.59
N LEU A 57 -8.83 0.88 6.46
CA LEU A 57 -8.63 -0.05 5.36
C LEU A 57 -7.77 -1.24 5.76
N LEU A 58 -6.56 -1.02 6.29
CA LEU A 58 -5.65 -2.11 6.63
C LEU A 58 -6.21 -3.02 7.74
N GLU A 59 -6.95 -2.47 8.70
CA GLU A 59 -7.62 -3.24 9.75
C GLU A 59 -8.70 -4.20 9.22
N ARG A 60 -9.27 -3.93 8.04
CA ARG A 60 -10.25 -4.81 7.36
C ARG A 60 -9.60 -5.97 6.60
N ALA A 61 -8.28 -6.12 6.63
CA ALA A 61 -7.60 -7.21 5.93
C ALA A 61 -8.00 -8.57 6.51
N GLU A 62 -8.48 -9.46 5.65
CA GLU A 62 -8.89 -10.81 6.02
C GLU A 62 -7.78 -11.82 5.71
N ARG A 63 -7.59 -12.84 6.55
CA ARG A 63 -6.70 -13.96 6.20
C ARG A 63 -7.42 -14.89 5.23
N ALA A 64 -6.77 -15.23 4.12
CA ALA A 64 -7.28 -16.22 3.20
C ALA A 64 -7.39 -17.59 3.88
N VAL A 65 -8.55 -18.24 3.80
CA VAL A 65 -8.85 -19.55 4.43
C VAL A 65 -7.85 -20.66 4.03
N ALA A 66 -7.19 -20.51 2.88
CA ALA A 66 -6.26 -21.50 2.32
C ALA A 66 -4.88 -20.92 1.94
N GLY A 67 -4.27 -20.09 2.80
CA GLY A 67 -2.86 -19.69 2.62
C GLY A 67 -2.39 -18.55 3.53
N SER A 68 -1.07 -18.29 3.53
CA SER A 68 -0.43 -17.16 4.23
C SER A 68 -0.63 -15.80 3.53
N ARG A 69 -1.76 -15.64 2.82
CA ARG A 69 -2.11 -14.43 2.08
C ARG A 69 -3.17 -13.65 2.83
N LEU A 70 -3.02 -12.33 2.87
CA LEU A 70 -4.05 -11.41 3.33
C LEU A 70 -4.82 -10.85 2.14
N ILE A 71 -6.13 -10.80 2.26
CA ILE A 71 -7.06 -10.29 1.26
C ILE A 71 -7.50 -8.91 1.71
N LEU A 72 -7.39 -7.94 0.81
CA LEU A 72 -7.82 -6.57 1.04
C LEU A 72 -8.66 -6.10 -0.14
N ASN A 73 -9.93 -5.81 0.11
CA ASN A 73 -10.81 -5.19 -0.89
C ASN A 73 -10.66 -3.67 -0.77
N VAL A 74 -10.27 -3.02 -1.86
CA VAL A 74 -9.97 -1.59 -1.92
C VAL A 74 -10.80 -0.90 -3.00
N ARG A 75 -11.24 0.32 -2.73
CA ARG A 75 -11.79 1.25 -3.72
C ARG A 75 -10.67 1.87 -4.55
N ARG A 76 -11.03 2.58 -5.63
CA ARG A 76 -10.07 3.26 -6.51
C ARG A 76 -9.32 4.39 -5.78
N GLU A 77 -9.97 5.06 -4.86
CA GLU A 77 -9.37 6.13 -4.08
C GLU A 77 -8.43 5.56 -3.00
N GLU A 78 -8.75 4.38 -2.47
CA GLU A 78 -7.95 3.67 -1.47
C GLU A 78 -6.66 3.09 -2.08
N ILE A 79 -6.73 2.51 -3.30
CA ILE A 79 -5.53 2.02 -3.99
C ILE A 79 -4.56 3.16 -4.34
N HIS A 80 -5.09 4.35 -4.63
CA HIS A 80 -4.28 5.55 -4.78
C HIS A 80 -3.58 5.93 -3.47
N GLY A 81 -4.29 5.90 -2.33
CA GLY A 81 -3.70 6.16 -1.02
C GLY A 81 -2.56 5.19 -0.68
N ILE A 82 -2.73 3.89 -0.96
CA ILE A 82 -1.68 2.88 -0.80
C ILE A 82 -0.47 3.21 -1.70
N TYR A 83 -0.71 3.56 -2.96
CA TYR A 83 0.35 3.94 -3.88
C TYR A 83 1.10 5.18 -3.39
N ALA A 84 0.38 6.23 -2.99
CA ALA A 84 0.94 7.48 -2.50
C ALA A 84 1.78 7.29 -1.24
N LEU A 85 1.33 6.44 -0.31
CA LEU A 85 2.09 6.04 0.88
C LEU A 85 3.44 5.42 0.49
N LEU A 86 3.42 4.42 -0.39
CA LEU A 86 4.62 3.67 -0.78
C LEU A 86 5.64 4.50 -1.55
N VAL A 87 5.19 5.51 -2.28
CA VAL A 87 6.05 6.42 -3.06
C VAL A 87 6.57 7.57 -2.19
N SER A 88 5.74 8.13 -1.31
CA SER A 88 6.09 9.34 -0.57
C SER A 88 6.92 9.03 0.68
N LEU A 89 6.57 7.98 1.44
CA LEU A 89 7.23 7.69 2.71
C LEU A 89 8.76 7.59 2.62
N PRO A 90 9.37 6.90 1.62
CA PRO A 90 10.83 6.82 1.51
C PRO A 90 11.56 8.17 1.49
N GLU A 91 10.91 9.23 0.99
CA GLU A 91 11.48 10.57 0.87
C GLU A 91 11.59 11.29 2.22
N PHE A 92 10.85 10.83 3.23
CA PHE A 92 10.92 11.38 4.59
C PHE A 92 12.14 10.89 5.39
N PHE A 93 12.90 9.93 4.87
CA PHE A 93 14.04 9.32 5.58
C PHE A 93 15.36 9.76 4.95
N LEU A 94 16.33 10.11 5.80
CA LEU A 94 17.67 10.53 5.34
C LEU A 94 18.57 9.36 4.93
N SER A 95 18.35 8.16 5.47
CA SER A 95 19.16 6.98 5.18
C SER A 95 18.31 5.73 4.96
N GLU A 96 18.87 4.76 4.24
CA GLU A 96 18.26 3.44 4.05
C GLU A 96 18.15 2.69 5.38
N GLU A 97 19.15 2.81 6.24
CA GLU A 97 19.18 2.16 7.55
C GLU A 97 18.04 2.63 8.45
N THR A 98 17.80 3.94 8.57
CA THR A 98 16.69 4.46 9.38
C THR A 98 15.34 4.04 8.80
N TYR A 99 15.20 4.01 7.47
CA TYR A 99 14.00 3.51 6.81
C TYR A 99 13.75 2.04 7.16
N TYR A 100 14.78 1.20 7.03
CA TYR A 100 14.69 -0.23 7.31
C TYR A 100 14.31 -0.51 8.77
N TRP A 101 14.93 0.19 9.73
CA TRP A 101 14.60 0.04 11.14
C TRP A 101 13.17 0.43 11.48
N ARG A 102 12.63 1.43 10.79
CA ARG A 102 11.28 1.94 11.04
C ARG A 102 10.19 1.13 10.36
N VAL A 103 10.44 0.73 9.11
CA VAL A 103 9.43 0.11 8.24
C VAL A 103 9.58 -1.42 8.19
N GLY A 104 10.77 -1.95 8.46
CA GLY A 104 11.07 -3.38 8.39
C GLY A 104 11.30 -3.89 6.96
N ALA A 105 11.55 -3.00 6.00
CA ALA A 105 11.84 -3.33 4.61
C ALA A 105 12.76 -2.28 3.98
N PHE A 106 13.39 -2.61 2.85
CA PHE A 106 14.17 -1.64 2.08
C PHE A 106 13.27 -0.74 1.24
N ARG A 107 13.72 0.48 0.91
CA ARG A 107 12.99 1.42 0.02
C ARG A 107 12.69 0.81 -1.34
N GLU A 108 13.56 -0.08 -1.84
CA GLU A 108 13.29 -0.82 -3.09
C GLU A 108 12.02 -1.67 -2.97
N ASN A 109 11.71 -2.26 -1.80
CA ASN A 109 10.50 -3.04 -1.62
C ASN A 109 9.24 -2.17 -1.79
N SER A 110 9.24 -0.96 -1.26
CA SER A 110 8.13 0.00 -1.38
C SER A 110 7.92 0.44 -2.82
N LYS A 111 9.02 0.82 -3.49
CA LYS A 111 8.99 1.16 -4.91
C LYS A 111 8.51 -0.01 -5.77
N ALA A 112 9.01 -1.22 -5.51
CA ALA A 112 8.62 -2.41 -6.26
C ALA A 112 7.15 -2.78 -6.03
N LEU A 113 6.62 -2.59 -4.82
CA LEU A 113 5.21 -2.79 -4.52
C LEU A 113 4.33 -1.73 -5.21
N ALA A 114 4.72 -0.46 -5.17
CA ALA A 114 4.02 0.63 -5.86
C ALA A 114 3.95 0.41 -7.38
N VAL A 115 5.07 0.03 -8.01
CA VAL A 115 5.10 -0.32 -9.45
C VAL A 115 4.24 -1.55 -9.74
N GLY A 116 4.22 -2.53 -8.83
CA GLY A 116 3.37 -3.70 -8.90
C GLY A 116 1.88 -3.35 -8.90
N ILE A 117 1.46 -2.40 -8.06
CA ILE A 117 0.08 -1.86 -8.03
C ILE A 117 -0.29 -1.27 -9.40
N VAL A 118 0.49 -0.30 -9.88
CA VAL A 118 0.19 0.41 -11.14
C VAL A 118 0.14 -0.56 -12.32
N SER A 119 1.09 -1.50 -12.37
CA SER A 119 1.13 -2.51 -13.44
C SER A 119 -0.14 -3.37 -13.42
N ALA A 120 -0.53 -3.89 -12.26
CA ALA A 120 -1.66 -4.79 -12.14
C ALA A 120 -3.00 -4.08 -12.38
N VAL A 121 -3.17 -2.84 -11.91
CA VAL A 121 -4.36 -2.03 -12.22
C VAL A 121 -4.45 -1.74 -13.71
N SER A 122 -3.34 -1.34 -14.35
CA SER A 122 -3.32 -1.10 -15.80
C SER A 122 -3.68 -2.37 -16.57
N GLU A 123 -3.15 -3.54 -16.18
CA GLU A 123 -3.49 -4.81 -16.80
C GLU A 123 -4.97 -5.20 -16.65
N ILE A 124 -5.68 -4.72 -15.63
CA ILE A 124 -7.11 -4.95 -15.43
C ILE A 124 -7.94 -4.00 -16.30
N GLU A 125 -7.63 -2.70 -16.28
CA GLU A 125 -8.40 -1.67 -16.99
C GLU A 125 -8.23 -1.75 -18.53
N PHE A 126 -7.09 -2.26 -19.01
CA PHE A 126 -6.81 -2.39 -20.45
C PHE A 126 -7.12 -3.77 -21.04
N ARG A 127 -7.76 -4.69 -20.28
CA ARG A 127 -8.26 -5.95 -20.86
C ARG A 127 -9.49 -5.66 -21.73
N PRO A 128 -9.50 -6.04 -23.03
CA PRO A 128 -10.73 -6.00 -23.81
C PRO A 128 -11.77 -6.92 -23.15
N GLN A 129 -12.96 -6.38 -22.89
CA GLN A 129 -14.12 -7.15 -22.40
C GLN A 129 -14.61 -8.11 -23.48
#